data_AF-K9E162-F1
#
_entry.id   AF-K9E162-F1
#
_cell.length_a   1.000
_cell.length_b   1.000
_cell.length_c   1.000
_cell.angle_alpha   90.00
_cell.angle_beta   90.00
_cell.angle_gamma   90.00
#
_symmetry.space_group_name_H-M   'P 1'
#
loop_
_entity.id
_entity.type
_entity.pdbx_description
1 polymer ?
#
loop_
_entity_poly.entity_id
_entity_poly.type
_entity_poly.pdbx_seq_one_letter_code
_entity_poly.pdbx_strand_id
1 'polypeptide(L)'
;MQACQQKSQEELLSIIVTSPSENWNGRNGQDYIKLWLNDSLIFSGTYFTQFNDTLPDVPKSFDEIKDFWGMNVALLSKKDMKYQDSLKIRLRLVTLDGMPNEDPISIDSTFYFYPIDSIFDIMFLVDRYKKEFRGYDYYHNSERWEP
;
A
#
# COMPACT_ATOMS: atom_id res chain seq x y z
N MET A 1 22.98 -39.43 -6.87
CA MET A 1 22.53 -38.15 -7.45
C MET A 1 21.23 -37.77 -6.77
N GLN A 2 21.29 -36.91 -5.76
CA GLN A 2 20.11 -36.44 -5.04
C GLN A 2 19.77 -35.08 -5.64
N ALA A 3 18.73 -35.04 -6.48
CA ALA A 3 18.25 -33.80 -7.05
C ALA A 3 17.70 -32.93 -5.91
N CYS A 4 18.33 -31.78 -5.67
CA CYS A 4 17.74 -30.73 -4.85
C CYS A 4 16.45 -30.29 -5.56
N GLN A 5 15.30 -30.81 -5.13
CA GLN A 5 14.03 -30.19 -5.43
C GLN A 5 13.99 -28.88 -4.66
N GLN A 6 14.44 -27.81 -5.31
CA GLN A 6 14.17 -26.45 -4.88
C GLN A 6 12.64 -26.32 -4.88
N LYS A 7 12.03 -26.29 -3.68
CA LYS A 7 10.60 -25.96 -3.56
C LYS A 7 10.39 -24.71 -4.40
N SER A 8 9.46 -24.74 -5.37
CA SER A 8 9.14 -23.53 -6.13
C SER A 8 8.69 -22.50 -5.09
N GLN A 9 9.52 -21.51 -4.83
CA GLN A 9 9.15 -20.40 -3.98
C GLN A 9 7.92 -19.79 -4.64
N GLU A 10 6.82 -19.69 -3.91
CA GLU A 10 5.61 -19.09 -4.46
C GLU A 10 5.94 -17.64 -4.78
N GLU A 11 5.84 -17.25 -6.05
CA GLU A 11 6.10 -15.89 -6.46
C GLU A 11 4.89 -15.05 -6.06
N LEU A 12 5.04 -14.32 -4.96
CA LEU A 12 4.01 -13.45 -4.42
C LEU A 12 4.22 -12.01 -4.90
N LEU A 13 3.12 -11.30 -5.08
CA LEU A 13 3.08 -9.85 -5.19
C LEU A 13 2.41 -9.28 -3.94
N SER A 14 3.14 -8.41 -3.22
CA SER A 14 2.60 -7.63 -2.12
C SER A 14 2.22 -6.23 -2.58
N ILE A 15 1.05 -5.74 -2.16
CA ILE A 15 0.62 -4.36 -2.36
C ILE A 15 0.44 -3.72 -0.99
N ILE A 16 1.22 -2.68 -0.74
CA ILE A 16 1.32 -2.03 0.57
C ILE A 16 0.93 -0.56 0.42
N VAL A 17 0.15 -0.04 1.36
CA VAL A 17 -0.22 1.37 1.41
C VAL A 17 0.25 1.97 2.73
N THR A 18 1.05 3.00 2.64
CA THR A 18 1.63 3.70 3.77
C THR A 18 1.39 5.21 3.68
N SER A 19 1.42 5.87 4.82
CA SER A 19 1.19 7.32 4.94
C SER A 19 2.43 7.91 5.61
N PRO A 20 3.32 8.58 4.86
CA PRO A 20 4.65 9.01 5.35
C PRO A 20 4.62 10.16 6.35
N SER A 21 3.44 10.62 6.78
CA SER A 21 3.33 11.61 7.86
C SER A 21 4.06 11.09 9.10
N GLU A 22 4.95 11.89 9.67
CA GLU A 22 5.64 11.62 10.95
C GLU A 22 4.77 12.02 12.16
N ASN A 23 3.70 12.79 11.92
CA ASN A 23 2.77 13.23 12.94
C ASN A 23 1.51 12.35 12.96
N TRP A 24 1.07 11.98 14.16
CA TRP A 24 -0.24 11.36 14.38
C TRP A 24 -1.34 12.35 13.98
N ASN A 25 -2.38 11.84 13.33
CA ASN A 25 -3.52 12.66 12.88
C ASN A 25 -4.86 12.21 13.49
N GLY A 26 -4.86 11.24 14.40
CA GLY A 26 -6.08 10.73 15.04
C GLY A 26 -7.01 9.91 14.15
N ARG A 27 -6.58 9.56 12.93
CA ARG A 27 -7.46 8.94 11.91
C ARG A 27 -7.23 7.46 11.67
N ASN A 28 -6.39 6.79 12.45
CA ASN A 28 -6.19 5.35 12.28
C ASN A 28 -7.51 4.60 12.48
N GLY A 29 -7.83 3.71 11.54
CA GLY A 29 -9.10 2.99 11.59
C GLY A 29 -10.34 3.82 11.28
N GLN A 30 -10.20 5.12 10.96
CA GLN A 30 -11.33 6.02 10.67
C GLN A 30 -11.61 6.19 9.17
N ASP A 31 -10.69 5.75 8.31
CA ASP A 31 -10.83 5.87 6.86
C ASP A 31 -11.06 4.50 6.21
N TYR A 32 -11.49 4.50 4.95
CA TYR A 32 -11.66 3.30 4.14
C TYR A 32 -10.75 3.32 2.92
N ILE A 33 -10.17 2.18 2.58
CA ILE A 33 -9.40 2.01 1.36
C ILE A 33 -9.99 0.92 0.48
N LYS A 34 -9.95 1.17 -0.83
CA LYS A 34 -10.36 0.22 -1.87
C LYS A 34 -9.23 0.05 -2.87
N LEU A 35 -9.06 -1.19 -3.32
CA LEU A 35 -8.06 -1.60 -4.30
C LEU A 35 -8.74 -2.37 -5.42
N TRP A 36 -8.49 -1.92 -6.65
CA TRP A 36 -8.87 -2.64 -7.86
C TRP A 36 -7.62 -3.06 -8.62
N LEU A 37 -7.67 -4.28 -9.16
CA LEU A 37 -6.69 -4.78 -10.14
C LEU A 37 -7.42 -5.05 -11.44
N ASN A 38 -6.93 -4.47 -12.53
CA ASN A 38 -7.54 -4.61 -13.86
C ASN A 38 -9.07 -4.43 -13.80
N ASP A 39 -9.50 -3.36 -13.11
CA ASP A 39 -10.90 -2.95 -12.90
C ASP A 39 -11.75 -3.87 -12.01
N SER A 40 -11.20 -4.96 -11.48
CA SER A 40 -11.85 -5.83 -10.50
C SER A 40 -11.53 -5.40 -9.07
N LEU A 41 -12.54 -5.16 -8.24
CA LEU A 41 -12.36 -4.83 -6.83
C LEU A 41 -11.88 -6.08 -6.08
N ILE A 42 -10.67 -6.02 -5.51
CA ILE A 42 -10.09 -7.15 -4.78
C ILE A 42 -10.02 -6.91 -3.26
N PHE A 43 -10.01 -5.65 -2.84
CA PHE A 43 -9.99 -5.29 -1.43
C PHE A 43 -10.83 -4.04 -1.19
N SER A 44 -11.61 -4.05 -0.11
CA SER A 44 -12.36 -2.91 0.41
C SER A 44 -12.49 -3.07 1.92
N GLY A 45 -11.88 -2.16 2.68
CA GLY A 45 -11.89 -2.26 4.13
C GLY A 45 -11.39 -1.01 4.82
N THR A 46 -11.40 -1.05 6.14
CA THR A 46 -10.85 0.00 7.00
C THR A 46 -9.36 0.19 6.70
N TYR A 47 -8.93 1.44 6.58
CA TYR A 47 -7.54 1.82 6.40
C TYR A 47 -6.88 2.05 7.75
N PHE A 48 -5.74 1.39 7.96
CA PHE A 48 -4.92 1.57 9.14
C PHE A 48 -3.59 2.24 8.77
N THR A 49 -3.26 3.29 9.50
CA THR A 49 -1.97 3.99 9.47
C THR A 49 -0.97 3.35 10.44
N GLN A 50 0.30 3.72 10.26
CA GLN A 50 1.48 3.23 10.98
C GLN A 50 1.52 3.61 12.47
N PHE A 51 0.61 4.47 12.92
CA PHE A 51 0.63 5.02 14.28
C PHE A 51 -0.09 4.12 15.27
N ASN A 52 0.55 3.88 16.41
CA ASN A 52 -0.14 3.33 17.57
C ASN A 52 -1.06 4.39 18.18
N ASP A 53 -2.37 4.16 18.10
CA ASP A 53 -3.42 5.10 18.54
C ASP A 53 -3.59 5.15 20.05
N THR A 54 -2.91 4.27 20.78
CA THR A 54 -3.01 4.20 22.24
C THR A 54 -2.04 5.14 22.95
N LEU A 55 -1.20 5.89 22.23
CA LEU A 55 -0.17 6.74 22.81
C LEU A 55 -0.39 8.22 22.40
N PRO A 56 -0.70 9.11 23.36
CA PRO A 56 -0.91 10.54 23.11
C PRO A 56 0.37 11.23 22.61
N ASP A 57 0.18 12.42 22.02
CA ASP A 57 1.15 13.28 21.32
C ASP A 57 2.51 13.47 22.03
N VAL A 58 3.43 12.53 21.82
CA VAL A 58 4.84 12.61 22.24
C VAL A 58 5.71 12.31 21.01
N PRO A 59 6.88 12.96 20.83
CA PRO A 59 7.81 12.62 19.74
C PRO A 59 8.17 11.13 19.83
N LYS A 60 7.75 10.35 18.85
CA LYS A 60 7.88 8.89 18.86
C LYS A 60 9.29 8.51 18.41
N SER A 61 9.97 7.65 19.17
CA SER A 61 11.16 6.96 18.66
C SER A 61 10.72 5.93 17.60
N PHE A 62 11.63 5.53 16.70
CA PHE A 62 11.38 4.49 15.69
C PHE A 62 10.82 3.18 16.29
N ASP A 63 11.09 2.93 17.57
CA ASP A 63 10.64 1.74 18.30
C ASP A 63 9.14 1.69 18.60
N GLU A 64 8.41 2.80 18.40
CA GLU A 64 6.96 2.90 18.66
C GLU A 64 6.09 2.72 17.39
N ILE A 65 6.72 2.46 16.25
CA ILE A 65 6.08 2.15 14.97
C ILE A 65 5.78 0.64 14.93
N LYS A 66 4.49 0.26 14.97
CA LYS A 66 4.07 -1.16 14.97
C LYS A 66 4.28 -1.85 13.63
N ASP A 67 4.23 -1.09 12.53
CA ASP A 67 4.42 -1.61 11.18
C ASP A 67 5.09 -0.53 10.32
N PHE A 68 6.40 -0.66 10.15
CA PHE A 68 7.23 0.29 9.40
C PHE A 68 6.90 0.29 7.89
N TRP A 69 6.33 -0.80 7.38
CA TRP A 69 6.05 -0.94 5.95
C TRP A 69 4.69 -0.38 5.57
N GLY A 70 3.76 -0.30 6.51
CA GLY A 70 2.39 0.17 6.31
C GLY A 70 1.40 -0.98 6.10
N MET A 71 0.16 -0.64 5.71
CA MET A 71 -0.89 -1.63 5.61
C MET A 71 -0.75 -2.46 4.33
N ASN A 72 -0.59 -3.78 4.48
CA ASN A 72 -0.72 -4.70 3.36
C ASN A 72 -2.21 -4.82 2.97
N VAL A 73 -2.54 -4.40 1.76
CA VAL A 73 -3.92 -4.42 1.23
C VAL A 73 -4.16 -5.59 0.28
N ALA A 74 -3.10 -6.27 -0.19
CA ALA A 74 -3.20 -7.50 -0.96
C ALA A 74 -1.88 -8.26 -0.96
N LEU A 75 -1.97 -9.58 -0.76
CA LEU A 75 -0.90 -10.54 -1.01
C LEU A 75 -1.42 -11.55 -2.03
N LEU A 76 -0.80 -11.58 -3.21
CA LEU A 76 -1.34 -12.27 -4.38
C LEU A 76 -0.33 -13.29 -4.91
N SER A 77 -0.81 -14.47 -5.27
CA SER A 77 0.01 -15.46 -5.98
C SER A 77 0.10 -15.09 -7.45
N LYS A 78 1.32 -14.84 -7.97
CA LYS A 78 1.52 -14.55 -9.41
C LYS A 78 1.02 -15.71 -10.28
N LYS A 79 1.00 -16.94 -9.76
CA LYS A 79 0.42 -18.11 -10.45
C LYS A 79 -1.09 -17.99 -10.69
N ASP A 80 -1.80 -17.36 -9.75
CA ASP A 80 -3.25 -17.15 -9.84
C ASP A 80 -3.60 -15.87 -10.60
N MET A 81 -2.67 -14.92 -10.61
CA MET A 81 -2.74 -13.70 -11.42
C MET A 81 -2.57 -14.08 -12.90
N LYS A 82 -3.68 -14.37 -13.60
CA LYS A 82 -3.72 -14.57 -15.06
C LYS A 82 -3.38 -13.30 -15.88
N TYR A 83 -2.69 -12.34 -15.27
CA TYR A 83 -2.45 -11.04 -15.88
C TYR A 83 -1.28 -11.15 -16.84
N GLN A 84 -1.49 -10.66 -18.06
CA GLN A 84 -0.44 -10.38 -19.03
C GLN A 84 0.55 -9.39 -18.39
N ASP A 85 1.80 -9.32 -18.87
CA ASP A 85 2.96 -8.56 -18.36
C ASP A 85 2.71 -7.19 -17.68
N SER A 86 1.55 -6.55 -17.87
CA SER A 86 1.13 -5.33 -17.20
C SER A 86 0.03 -5.52 -16.13
N LEU A 87 0.12 -4.77 -15.05
CA LEU A 87 -0.92 -4.68 -14.02
C LEU A 87 -1.43 -3.24 -13.89
N LYS A 88 -2.74 -3.04 -14.09
CA LYS A 88 -3.41 -1.79 -13.73
C LYS A 88 -3.86 -1.87 -12.28
N ILE A 89 -3.38 -0.94 -11.46
CA ILE A 89 -3.78 -0.80 -10.05
C ILE A 89 -4.54 0.50 -9.88
N ARG A 90 -5.71 0.43 -9.25
CA ARG A 90 -6.40 1.63 -8.78
C ARG A 90 -6.58 1.57 -7.28
N LEU A 91 -6.28 2.68 -6.62
CA LEU A 91 -6.50 2.88 -5.20
C LEU A 91 -7.49 4.01 -4.98
N ARG A 92 -8.35 3.84 -3.97
CA ARG A 92 -9.18 4.91 -3.45
C ARG A 92 -9.15 4.92 -1.94
N LEU A 93 -8.67 6.01 -1.35
CA LEU A 93 -8.87 6.31 0.06
C LEU A 93 -10.10 7.21 0.20
N VAL A 94 -11.05 6.81 1.03
CA VAL A 94 -12.23 7.59 1.41
C VAL A 94 -12.05 7.98 2.87
N THR A 95 -11.88 9.28 3.12
CA THR A 95 -11.81 9.79 4.48
C THR A 95 -13.21 10.15 4.94
N LEU A 96 -13.68 9.53 6.02
CA LEU A 96 -15.07 9.64 6.47
C LEU A 96 -15.36 10.87 7.35
N ASP A 97 -14.34 11.62 7.78
CA ASP A 97 -14.53 12.87 8.50
C ASP A 97 -13.87 14.02 7.74
N GLY A 98 -14.69 14.86 7.12
CA GLY A 98 -14.40 16.28 7.10
C GLY A 98 -14.64 16.83 8.51
N MET A 99 -14.02 17.98 8.86
CA MET A 99 -14.46 18.76 10.03
C MET A 99 -15.99 18.94 10.03
N PRO A 100 -16.66 19.26 11.16
CA PRO A 100 -18.06 19.66 11.09
C PRO A 100 -18.17 20.81 10.07
N ASN A 101 -18.76 20.53 8.89
CA ASN A 101 -18.87 21.33 7.66
C ASN A 101 -17.98 20.99 6.44
N GLU A 102 -17.30 19.84 6.38
CA GLU A 102 -16.54 19.44 5.18
C GLU A 102 -17.07 18.16 4.52
N ASP A 103 -17.06 18.16 3.18
CA ASP A 103 -17.44 17.00 2.38
C ASP A 103 -16.38 15.88 2.48
N PRO A 104 -16.78 14.60 2.41
CA PRO A 104 -15.86 13.48 2.38
C PRO A 104 -14.81 13.63 1.27
N ILE A 105 -13.53 13.58 1.64
CA ILE A 105 -12.44 13.60 0.66
C ILE A 105 -12.22 12.19 0.15
N SER A 106 -12.34 12.02 -1.17
CA SER A 106 -11.93 10.81 -1.88
C SER A 106 -10.64 11.09 -2.62
N ILE A 107 -9.57 10.41 -2.23
CA ILE A 107 -8.29 10.38 -2.96
C ILE A 107 -8.34 9.17 -3.86
N ASP A 108 -8.24 9.37 -5.18
CA ASP A 108 -8.32 8.30 -6.19
C ASP A 108 -7.11 8.40 -7.12
N SER A 109 -6.45 7.28 -7.38
CA SER A 109 -5.33 7.25 -8.33
C SER A 109 -5.25 5.90 -9.02
N THR A 110 -4.84 5.93 -10.28
CA THR A 110 -4.64 4.74 -11.11
C THR A 110 -3.21 4.70 -11.60
N PHE A 111 -2.60 3.53 -11.53
CA PHE A 111 -1.21 3.24 -11.85
C PHE A 111 -1.12 2.04 -12.80
N TYR A 112 -0.07 2.02 -13.59
CA TYR A 112 0.22 0.92 -14.52
C TYR A 112 1.64 0.45 -14.26
N PHE A 113 1.79 -0.83 -13.99
CA PHE A 113 3.07 -1.48 -13.69
C PHE A 113 3.39 -2.50 -14.77
N TYR A 114 4.63 -2.51 -15.25
CA TYR A 114 5.11 -3.47 -16.24
C TYR A 114 6.65 -3.54 -16.18
N PRO A 115 7.28 -4.72 -16.34
CA PRO A 115 6.67 -6.05 -16.33
C PRO A 115 6.35 -6.54 -14.91
N ILE A 116 5.13 -7.05 -14.67
CA ILE A 116 4.69 -7.48 -13.34
C ILE A 116 5.42 -8.73 -12.82
N ASP A 117 5.87 -9.59 -13.74
CA ASP A 117 6.62 -10.81 -13.41
C ASP A 117 7.89 -10.50 -12.62
N SER A 118 8.52 -9.36 -12.90
CA SER A 118 9.73 -8.94 -12.18
C SER A 118 9.41 -8.28 -10.83
N ILE A 119 8.22 -7.74 -10.62
CA ILE A 119 7.89 -6.94 -9.42
C ILE A 119 7.36 -7.83 -8.30
N PHE A 120 7.97 -7.79 -7.12
CA PHE A 120 7.54 -8.56 -5.94
C PHE A 120 6.75 -7.71 -4.92
N ASP A 121 7.06 -6.42 -4.84
CA ASP A 121 6.41 -5.48 -3.95
C ASP A 121 6.05 -4.19 -4.69
N ILE A 122 4.85 -3.69 -4.43
CA ILE A 122 4.41 -2.36 -4.84
C ILE A 122 4.00 -1.61 -3.57
N MET A 123 4.63 -0.47 -3.34
CA MET A 123 4.37 0.40 -2.21
C MET A 123 3.71 1.69 -2.69
N PHE A 124 2.61 2.07 -2.06
CA PHE A 124 1.94 3.34 -2.29
C PHE A 124 2.07 4.25 -1.08
N LEU A 125 2.58 5.45 -1.30
CA LEU A 125 2.51 6.55 -0.33
C LEU A 125 1.23 7.33 -0.57
N VAL A 126 0.39 7.50 0.46
CA VAL A 126 -0.73 8.44 0.40
C VAL A 126 -0.32 9.78 1.00
N ASP A 127 -0.37 10.83 0.18
CA ASP A 127 -0.25 12.21 0.63
C ASP A 127 -1.64 12.83 0.71
N ARG A 128 -2.17 12.89 1.94
CA ARG A 128 -3.53 13.37 2.18
C ARG A 128 -3.66 14.88 1.95
N TYR A 129 -2.60 15.64 2.20
CA TYR A 129 -2.60 17.09 2.00
C TYR A 129 -2.64 17.44 0.52
N LYS A 130 -1.85 16.72 -0.27
CA LYS A 130 -1.84 16.87 -1.74
C LYS A 130 -2.98 16.11 -2.43
N LYS A 131 -3.72 15.28 -1.69
CA LYS A 131 -4.82 14.44 -2.19
C LYS A 131 -4.34 13.54 -3.34
N GLU A 132 -3.20 12.89 -3.17
CA GLU A 132 -2.60 12.03 -4.19
C GLU A 132 -2.03 10.74 -3.59
N PHE A 133 -1.91 9.71 -4.43
CA PHE A 133 -1.04 8.57 -4.17
C PHE A 133 0.23 8.71 -5.00
N ARG A 134 1.34 8.19 -4.46
CA ARG A 134 2.59 7.94 -5.19
C ARG A 134 2.90 6.45 -5.14
N GLY A 135 3.05 5.81 -6.30
CA GLY A 135 3.36 4.39 -6.41
C GLY A 135 4.84 4.15 -6.67
N TYR A 136 5.41 3.16 -5.99
CA TYR A 136 6.79 2.73 -6.12
C TYR A 136 6.82 1.21 -6.26
N ASP A 137 7.67 0.71 -7.13
CA ASP A 137 8.00 -0.71 -7.21
C ASP A 137 9.51 -0.92 -7.14
N TYR A 138 9.93 -2.18 -7.07
CA TYR A 138 11.35 -2.55 -6.96
C TYR A 138 12.22 -2.04 -8.12
N TYR A 139 11.67 -1.89 -9.33
CA TYR A 139 12.38 -1.50 -10.54
C TYR A 139 12.30 0.00 -10.87
N HIS A 140 11.21 0.67 -10.50
CA HIS A 140 10.93 2.07 -10.85
C HIS A 140 11.21 3.06 -9.72
N ASN A 141 11.74 2.61 -8.59
CA ASN A 141 12.20 3.51 -7.54
C ASN A 141 13.63 4.02 -7.82
N SER A 142 13.75 5.26 -8.28
CA SER A 142 15.05 5.90 -8.58
C SER A 142 15.93 6.14 -7.35
N GLU A 143 15.38 6.05 -6.14
CA GLU A 143 16.08 6.37 -4.88
C GLU A 143 16.53 5.12 -4.10
N ARG A 144 16.30 3.90 -4.63
CA ARG A 144 16.68 2.63 -3.98
C ARG A 144 18.01 2.01 -4.44
N TRP A 145 18.84 2.75 -5.18
CA TRP A 145 20.29 2.48 -5.33
C TRP A 145 20.97 2.89 -4.01
N GLU A 146 21.68 2.12 -3.19
CA GLU A 146 22.42 0.83 -3.18
C GLU A 146 22.63 0.46 -1.67
N PRO A 147 23.29 -0.65 -1.27
CA PRO A 147 23.65 -1.89 -1.97
C PRO A 147 22.98 -3.16 -1.39
#